data_AF-A0A1H8ZRL3-F1
#
_entry.id   AF-A0A1H8ZRL3-F1
#
_cell.length_a   1.000
_cell.length_b   1.000
_cell.length_c   1.000
_cell.angle_alpha   90.00
_cell.angle_beta   90.00
_cell.angle_gamma   90.00
#
_symmetry.space_group_name_H-M   'P 1'
#
loop_
_entity.id
_entity.type
_entity.pdbx_description
1 polymer ?
#
loop_
_entity_poly.entity_id
_entity_poly.type
_entity_poly.pdbx_seq_one_letter_code
_entity_poly.pdbx_strand_id
1 'polypeptide(L)'
;MLIVILTSITGFWNIYFRPDSDPTFYQNLHVLTTFIWLGLLLTQLVFIDSKHYSAHKSLGKSIFVVGPILIATLLLLSVHSASKSAARGEADMLVIQNIFPAIEVALLILLGFLFRNNRLLHGHFLMSTSLLFFGIALFFTLISFIPGYIIEGPETFYRFERAGITATYISVALGLILFLIQWRSGWPWLLVCILFFINGFIGRLIEEANQMVYLTQFIGSINELATFLITLVMMLVVLIFSLWKRKV
;
A
#
# COMPACT_ATOMS: atom_id res chain seq x y z
N MET A 1 -12.17 -2.16 8.12
CA MET A 1 -11.07 -3.13 8.26
C MET A 1 -11.39 -4.52 7.76
N LEU A 2 -12.44 -5.19 8.26
CA LEU A 2 -12.76 -6.56 7.83
C LEU A 2 -12.92 -6.68 6.31
N ILE A 3 -13.64 -5.73 5.69
CA ILE A 3 -13.75 -5.65 4.22
C ILE A 3 -12.38 -5.61 3.56
N VAL A 4 -11.48 -4.72 4.02
CA VAL A 4 -10.12 -4.62 3.47
C VAL A 4 -9.37 -5.94 3.56
N ILE A 5 -9.40 -6.61 4.72
CA ILE A 5 -8.73 -7.89 4.93
C ILE A 5 -9.30 -8.98 4.02
N LEU A 6 -10.63 -9.08 3.93
CA LEU A 6 -11.29 -10.05 3.04
C LEU A 6 -10.97 -9.78 1.57
N THR A 7 -10.99 -8.51 1.15
CA THR A 7 -10.58 -8.11 -0.18
C THR A 7 -9.11 -8.47 -0.42
N SER A 8 -8.20 -8.22 0.53
CA SER A 8 -6.79 -8.63 0.43
C SER A 8 -6.63 -10.14 0.27
N ILE A 9 -7.38 -10.96 1.01
CA ILE A 9 -7.35 -12.43 0.86
C ILE A 9 -7.75 -12.80 -0.58
N THR A 10 -8.82 -12.22 -1.10
CA THR A 10 -9.25 -12.48 -2.50
C THR A 10 -8.26 -11.92 -3.52
N GLY A 11 -7.64 -10.77 -3.27
CA GLY A 11 -6.67 -10.17 -4.19
C GLY A 11 -5.41 -11.04 -4.33
N PHE A 12 -4.94 -11.64 -3.25
CA PHE A 12 -3.79 -12.54 -3.29
C PHE A 12 -4.15 -14.00 -3.65
N TRP A 13 -5.43 -14.30 -3.91
CA TRP A 13 -5.88 -15.68 -4.09
C TRP A 13 -5.12 -16.43 -5.19
N ASN A 14 -4.94 -15.81 -6.35
CA ASN A 14 -4.30 -16.45 -7.49
C ASN A 14 -2.83 -16.81 -7.26
N ILE A 15 -2.15 -16.12 -6.34
CA ILE A 15 -0.74 -16.38 -6.01
C ILE A 15 -0.59 -17.64 -5.14
N TYR A 16 -1.64 -18.03 -4.40
CA TYR A 16 -1.56 -19.09 -3.38
C TYR A 16 -2.43 -20.31 -3.65
N PHE A 17 -3.55 -20.16 -4.35
CA PHE A 17 -4.58 -21.20 -4.42
C PHE A 17 -4.91 -21.67 -5.84
N ARG A 18 -4.28 -21.12 -6.87
CA ARG A 18 -4.37 -21.70 -8.23
C ARG A 18 -3.52 -22.98 -8.36
N PRO A 19 -3.86 -23.90 -9.27
CA PRO A 19 -3.10 -25.14 -9.46
C PRO A 19 -1.60 -24.94 -9.76
N ASP A 20 -1.24 -23.82 -10.39
CA ASP A 20 0.10 -23.42 -10.78
C ASP A 20 0.75 -22.42 -9.81
N SER A 21 0.23 -22.31 -8.57
CA SER A 21 0.75 -21.38 -7.57
C SER A 21 2.16 -21.75 -7.13
N ASP A 22 3.10 -20.83 -7.35
CA ASP A 22 4.49 -20.91 -6.88
C ASP A 22 4.92 -19.55 -6.28
N PRO A 23 4.42 -19.20 -5.07
CA PRO A 23 4.68 -17.91 -4.48
C PRO A 23 6.16 -17.76 -4.12
N THR A 24 6.80 -16.71 -4.65
CA THR A 24 8.22 -16.43 -4.37
C THR A 24 8.44 -15.97 -2.94
N PHE A 25 9.69 -15.99 -2.47
CA PHE A 25 10.07 -15.42 -1.19
C PHE A 25 9.58 -13.96 -1.03
N TYR A 26 9.74 -13.13 -2.05
CA TYR A 26 9.34 -11.72 -2.06
C TYR A 26 7.84 -11.54 -1.88
N GLN A 27 7.04 -12.36 -2.57
CA GLN A 27 5.58 -12.36 -2.46
C GLN A 27 5.14 -12.80 -1.06
N ASN A 28 5.70 -13.90 -0.55
CA ASN A 28 5.42 -14.38 0.81
C ASN A 28 5.72 -13.34 1.88
N LEU A 29 6.90 -12.71 1.81
CA LEU A 29 7.31 -11.70 2.77
C LEU A 29 6.40 -10.46 2.71
N HIS A 30 6.07 -9.97 1.51
CA HIS A 30 5.17 -8.84 1.32
C HIS A 30 3.75 -9.12 1.84
N VAL A 31 3.19 -10.28 1.50
CA VAL A 31 1.83 -10.67 1.93
C VAL A 31 1.76 -10.84 3.44
N LEU A 32 2.72 -11.55 4.03
CA LEU A 32 2.79 -11.73 5.49
C LEU A 32 2.87 -10.39 6.22
N THR A 33 3.77 -9.50 5.80
CA THR A 33 3.95 -8.19 6.44
C THR A 33 2.73 -7.28 6.26
N THR A 34 2.07 -7.35 5.11
CA THR A 34 0.79 -6.64 4.88
C THR A 34 -0.30 -7.14 5.82
N PHE A 35 -0.48 -8.46 5.98
CA PHE A 35 -1.49 -9.00 6.90
C PHE A 35 -1.17 -8.73 8.38
N ILE A 36 0.11 -8.74 8.77
CA ILE A 36 0.54 -8.29 10.10
C ILE A 36 0.15 -6.83 10.33
N TRP A 37 0.36 -5.95 9.34
CA TRP A 37 -0.04 -4.53 9.44
C TRP A 37 -1.56 -4.36 9.54
N LEU A 38 -2.34 -4.98 8.66
CA LEU A 38 -3.80 -4.89 8.69
C LEU A 38 -4.38 -5.50 9.98
N GLY A 39 -3.81 -6.60 10.45
CA GLY A 39 -4.14 -7.23 11.73
C GLY A 39 -3.86 -6.30 12.89
N LEU A 40 -2.68 -5.65 12.91
CA LEU A 40 -2.33 -4.65 13.90
C LEU A 40 -3.35 -3.51 13.92
N LEU A 41 -3.69 -2.91 12.78
CA LEU A 41 -4.70 -1.85 12.70
C LEU A 41 -6.07 -2.31 13.21
N LEU A 42 -6.52 -3.52 12.82
CA LEU A 42 -7.77 -4.09 13.31
C LEU A 42 -7.76 -4.26 14.83
N THR A 43 -6.69 -4.82 15.40
CA THR A 43 -6.56 -4.98 16.86
C THR A 43 -6.53 -3.63 17.58
N GLN A 44 -5.89 -2.61 17.00
CA GLN A 44 -5.91 -1.26 17.56
C GLN A 44 -7.33 -0.69 17.64
N LEU A 45 -8.16 -0.90 16.61
CA LEU A 45 -9.58 -0.49 16.63
C LEU A 45 -10.36 -1.25 17.71
N VAL A 46 -10.17 -2.57 17.82
CA VAL A 46 -10.84 -3.40 18.83
C VAL A 46 -10.47 -2.93 20.24
N PHE A 47 -9.21 -2.60 20.51
CA PHE A 47 -8.79 -2.08 21.81
C PHE A 47 -9.35 -0.70 22.12
N ILE A 48 -9.51 0.18 21.12
CA ILE A 48 -10.15 1.49 21.32
C ILE A 48 -11.63 1.29 21.67
N ASP A 49 -12.35 0.48 20.90
CA ASP A 49 -13.79 0.23 21.07
C ASP A 49 -14.09 -0.43 22.43
N SER A 50 -13.29 -1.43 22.80
CA SER A 50 -13.37 -2.10 24.10
C SER A 50 -12.75 -1.33 25.27
N LYS A 51 -12.30 -0.08 25.04
CA LYS A 51 -11.68 0.82 26.05
C LYS A 51 -10.40 0.28 26.72
N HIS A 52 -9.72 -0.69 26.10
CA HIS A 52 -8.43 -1.24 26.57
C HIS A 52 -7.25 -0.33 26.17
N TYR A 53 -7.26 0.92 26.62
CA TYR A 53 -6.27 1.94 26.20
C TYR A 53 -4.82 1.60 26.59
N SER A 54 -4.61 0.84 27.67
CA SER A 54 -3.27 0.38 28.05
C SER A 54 -2.72 -0.61 27.02
N ALA A 55 -3.54 -1.57 26.60
CA ALA A 55 -3.19 -2.55 25.57
C ALA A 55 -2.97 -1.86 24.21
N HIS A 56 -3.84 -0.92 23.83
CA HIS A 56 -3.66 -0.07 22.64
C HIS A 56 -2.28 0.61 22.63
N LYS A 57 -1.89 1.27 23.73
CA LYS A 57 -0.58 1.94 23.84
C LYS A 57 0.59 0.97 23.81
N SER A 58 0.47 -0.17 24.50
CA SER A 58 1.53 -1.18 24.57
C SER A 58 1.77 -1.81 23.20
N LEU A 59 0.71 -2.32 22.57
CA LEU A 59 0.76 -2.91 21.24
C LEU A 59 1.14 -1.87 20.18
N GLY A 60 0.69 -0.61 20.32
CA GLY A 60 1.01 0.47 19.38
C GLY A 60 2.51 0.75 19.24
N LYS A 61 3.33 0.38 20.24
CA LYS A 61 4.80 0.46 20.14
C LYS A 61 5.36 -0.52 19.10
N SER A 62 4.64 -1.58 18.74
CA SER A 62 5.10 -2.51 17.69
C SER A 62 5.20 -1.84 16.32
N ILE A 63 4.51 -0.71 16.09
CA ILE A 63 4.61 0.04 14.82
C ILE A 63 6.04 0.51 14.54
N PHE A 64 6.87 0.74 15.57
CA PHE A 64 8.29 1.08 15.38
C PHE A 64 9.11 -0.05 14.74
N VAL A 65 8.57 -1.27 14.69
CA VAL A 65 9.18 -2.42 14.01
C VAL A 65 8.36 -2.78 12.78
N VAL A 66 7.05 -2.98 12.94
CA VAL A 66 6.15 -3.42 11.87
C VAL A 66 6.07 -2.40 10.73
N GLY A 67 6.00 -1.10 11.03
CA GLY A 67 5.91 -0.04 10.03
C GLY A 67 7.15 -0.01 9.12
N PRO A 68 8.38 0.14 9.67
CA PRO A 68 9.60 0.09 8.87
C PRO A 68 9.77 -1.20 8.05
N ILE A 69 9.45 -2.36 8.62
CA ILE A 69 9.50 -3.63 7.90
C ILE A 69 8.50 -3.63 6.74
N LEU A 70 7.26 -3.18 6.95
CA LEU A 70 6.24 -3.10 5.91
C LEU A 70 6.68 -2.24 4.72
N ILE A 71 7.23 -1.04 4.98
CA ILE A 71 7.69 -0.17 3.88
C ILE A 71 8.89 -0.80 3.16
N ALA A 72 9.83 -1.40 3.90
CA ALA A 72 10.98 -2.06 3.31
C ALA A 72 10.57 -3.24 2.42
N THR A 73 9.57 -4.04 2.80
CA THR A 73 9.09 -5.16 1.98
C THR A 73 8.28 -4.71 0.77
N LEU A 74 7.51 -3.62 0.89
CA LEU A 74 6.81 -3.00 -0.24
C LEU A 74 7.79 -2.53 -1.33
N LEU A 75 8.84 -1.79 -0.94
CA LEU A 75 9.84 -1.32 -1.90
C LEU A 75 10.73 -2.46 -2.42
N LEU A 76 11.06 -3.44 -1.58
CA LEU A 76 11.79 -4.64 -2.01
C LEU A 76 11.03 -5.39 -3.12
N LEU A 77 9.73 -5.65 -2.93
CA LEU A 77 8.91 -6.30 -3.96
C LEU A 77 8.82 -5.45 -5.23
N SER A 78 8.72 -4.13 -5.09
CA SER A 78 8.66 -3.18 -6.22
C SER A 78 9.93 -3.25 -7.07
N VAL A 79 11.10 -3.18 -6.42
CA VAL A 79 12.40 -3.28 -7.11
C VAL A 79 12.59 -4.65 -7.73
N HIS A 80 12.20 -5.72 -7.03
CA HIS A 80 12.29 -7.09 -7.55
C HIS A 80 11.43 -7.30 -8.81
N SER A 81 10.18 -6.82 -8.79
CA SER A 81 9.28 -6.88 -9.95
C SER A 81 9.86 -6.11 -11.14
N ALA A 82 10.34 -4.89 -10.91
CA ALA A 82 10.95 -4.06 -11.93
C ALA A 82 12.24 -4.68 -12.51
N SER A 83 13.09 -5.27 -11.66
CA SER A 83 14.31 -5.99 -12.07
C SER A 83 13.98 -7.16 -13.00
N LYS A 84 12.97 -7.97 -12.66
CA LYS A 84 12.53 -9.10 -13.50
C LYS A 84 12.00 -8.66 -14.87
N SER A 85 11.31 -7.52 -14.94
CA SER A 85 10.81 -6.96 -16.21
C SER A 85 11.92 -6.30 -17.01
N ALA A 86 12.81 -5.54 -16.35
CA ALA A 86 13.98 -4.92 -16.96
C ALA A 86 14.93 -5.95 -17.60
N ALA A 87 15.14 -7.09 -16.94
CA ALA A 87 15.95 -8.19 -17.49
C ALA A 87 15.39 -8.79 -18.80
N ARG A 88 14.09 -8.60 -19.06
CA ARG A 88 13.42 -8.99 -20.30
C ARG A 88 13.31 -7.85 -21.32
N GLY A 89 13.76 -6.64 -20.97
CA GLY A 89 13.57 -5.45 -21.78
C GLY A 89 12.11 -4.97 -21.83
N GLU A 90 11.29 -5.40 -20.87
CA GLU A 90 9.85 -5.11 -20.80
C GLU A 90 9.56 -4.02 -19.76
N ALA A 91 8.47 -3.29 -19.95
CA ALA A 91 7.93 -2.39 -18.94
C ALA A 91 7.25 -3.20 -17.82
N ASP A 92 7.49 -2.86 -16.56
CA ASP A 92 6.65 -3.30 -15.46
C ASP A 92 5.43 -2.36 -15.38
N MET A 93 4.29 -2.86 -15.85
CA MET A 93 3.02 -2.11 -15.91
C MET A 93 2.48 -1.71 -14.54
N LEU A 94 3.03 -2.25 -13.45
CA LEU A 94 2.66 -1.92 -12.06
C LEU A 94 3.75 -1.13 -11.33
N VAL A 95 4.86 -0.74 -11.98
CA VAL A 95 5.99 -0.10 -11.28
C VAL A 95 5.56 1.15 -10.51
N ILE A 96 4.67 1.96 -11.08
CA ILE A 96 4.13 3.17 -10.45
C ILE A 96 3.17 2.79 -9.30
N GLN A 97 2.28 1.84 -9.54
CA GLN A 97 1.31 1.34 -8.56
C GLN A 97 1.96 0.55 -7.42
N ASN A 98 3.21 0.13 -7.57
CA ASN A 98 3.99 -0.53 -6.51
C ASN A 98 4.80 0.50 -5.70
N ILE A 99 5.53 1.41 -6.37
CA ILE A 99 6.43 2.36 -5.70
C ILE A 99 5.67 3.47 -4.98
N PHE A 100 4.72 4.13 -5.66
CA PHE A 100 4.07 5.30 -5.08
C PHE A 100 3.24 4.93 -3.84
N PRO A 101 2.40 3.87 -3.85
CA PRO A 101 1.71 3.45 -2.64
C PRO A 101 2.65 3.07 -1.49
N ALA A 102 3.85 2.54 -1.74
CA ALA A 102 4.83 2.29 -0.68
C ALA A 102 5.28 3.59 -0.01
N ILE A 103 5.59 4.62 -0.80
CA ILE A 103 5.97 5.96 -0.33
C ILE A 103 4.80 6.62 0.42
N GLU A 104 3.57 6.45 -0.08
CA GLU A 104 2.37 7.03 0.51
C GLU A 104 2.02 6.38 1.84
N VAL A 105 2.14 5.06 1.96
CA VAL A 105 1.99 4.37 3.25
C VAL A 105 3.04 4.88 4.23
N ALA A 106 4.30 5.04 3.79
CA ALA A 106 5.37 5.60 4.63
C ALA A 106 5.03 7.03 5.11
N LEU A 107 4.55 7.87 4.20
CA LEU A 107 4.11 9.25 4.48
C LEU A 107 2.96 9.26 5.49
N LEU A 108 1.93 8.44 5.29
CA LEU A 108 0.77 8.36 6.19
C LEU A 108 1.17 7.86 7.57
N ILE A 109 2.06 6.87 7.68
CA ILE A 109 2.58 6.41 8.96
C ILE A 109 3.31 7.57 9.66
N LEU A 110 4.23 8.25 8.97
CA LEU A 110 4.96 9.40 9.52
C LEU A 110 4.00 10.50 10.00
N LEU A 111 3.05 10.91 9.16
CA LEU A 111 2.05 11.92 9.51
C LEU A 111 1.21 11.47 10.71
N GLY A 112 0.83 10.19 10.78
CA GLY A 112 0.18 9.60 11.95
C GLY A 112 0.95 9.87 13.25
N PHE A 113 2.28 9.70 13.25
CA PHE A 113 3.10 9.98 14.44
C PHE A 113 3.36 11.47 14.69
N LEU A 114 3.49 12.29 13.65
CA LEU A 114 3.60 13.75 13.78
C LEU A 114 2.34 14.35 14.42
N PHE A 115 1.17 13.80 14.09
CA PHE A 115 -0.13 14.20 14.63
C PHE A 115 -0.60 13.37 15.84
N ARG A 116 0.27 12.56 16.48
CA ARG A 116 -0.09 11.68 17.63
C ARG A 116 -0.81 12.35 18.81
N ASN A 117 -0.60 13.65 19.01
CA ASN A 117 -1.25 14.42 20.08
C ASN A 117 -2.75 14.64 19.79
N ASN A 118 -3.13 14.69 18.51
CA ASN A 118 -4.52 14.68 18.08
C ASN A 118 -4.91 13.23 17.76
N ARG A 119 -5.50 12.54 18.74
CA ARG A 119 -5.84 11.12 18.65
C ARG A 119 -6.71 10.78 17.43
N LEU A 120 -7.61 11.69 17.05
CA LEU A 120 -8.48 11.52 15.88
C LEU A 120 -7.65 11.55 14.59
N LEU A 121 -6.81 12.57 14.41
CA LEU A 121 -5.95 12.67 13.22
C LEU A 121 -4.95 11.52 13.14
N HIS A 122 -4.32 11.17 14.26
CA HIS A 122 -3.44 10.01 14.37
C HIS A 122 -4.12 8.74 13.85
N GLY A 123 -5.32 8.46 14.36
CA GLY A 123 -6.12 7.32 13.94
C GLY A 123 -6.45 7.39 12.44
N HIS A 124 -6.87 8.56 11.94
CA HIS A 124 -7.22 8.72 10.52
C HIS A 124 -6.05 8.51 9.58
N PHE A 125 -4.85 8.99 9.88
CA PHE A 125 -3.68 8.73 9.04
C PHE A 125 -3.33 7.25 8.97
N LEU A 126 -3.24 6.59 10.13
CA LEU A 126 -2.93 5.15 10.16
C LEU A 126 -4.02 4.34 9.47
N MET A 127 -5.29 4.67 9.68
CA MET A 127 -6.41 4.02 9.03
C MET A 127 -6.49 4.31 7.53
N SER A 128 -6.01 5.46 7.06
CA SER A 128 -5.94 5.80 5.64
C SER A 128 -5.00 4.87 4.86
N THR A 129 -3.99 4.28 5.51
CA THR A 129 -3.16 3.24 4.87
C THR A 129 -3.98 2.04 4.43
N SER A 130 -5.04 1.68 5.19
CA SER A 130 -5.93 0.57 4.82
C SER A 130 -6.71 0.84 3.54
N LEU A 131 -6.94 2.10 3.17
CA LEU A 131 -7.61 2.46 1.92
C LEU A 131 -6.68 2.27 0.71
N LEU A 132 -5.38 2.53 0.85
CA LEU A 132 -4.39 2.22 -0.17
C LEU A 132 -4.28 0.70 -0.41
N PHE A 133 -4.20 -0.09 0.68
CA PHE A 133 -4.22 -1.54 0.59
C PHE A 133 -5.52 -2.08 -0.02
N PHE A 134 -6.65 -1.46 0.33
CA PHE A 134 -7.94 -1.82 -0.26
C PHE A 134 -7.94 -1.60 -1.78
N GLY A 135 -7.41 -0.48 -2.28
CA GLY A 135 -7.36 -0.21 -3.71
C GLY A 135 -6.56 -1.25 -4.50
N ILE A 136 -5.35 -1.58 -4.03
CA ILE A 136 -4.52 -2.60 -4.67
C ILE A 136 -5.16 -3.99 -4.55
N ALA A 137 -5.67 -4.35 -3.37
CA ALA A 137 -6.33 -5.63 -3.17
C ALA A 137 -7.56 -5.78 -4.08
N LEU A 138 -8.39 -4.74 -4.16
CA LEU A 138 -9.58 -4.72 -5.00
C LEU A 138 -9.22 -4.88 -6.48
N PHE A 139 -8.18 -4.20 -6.95
CA PHE A 139 -7.67 -4.38 -8.31
C PHE A 139 -7.39 -5.85 -8.61
N PHE A 140 -6.62 -6.52 -7.75
CA PHE A 140 -6.30 -7.95 -7.94
C PHE A 140 -7.54 -8.85 -7.80
N THR A 141 -8.49 -8.52 -6.91
CA THR A 141 -9.76 -9.24 -6.78
C THR A 141 -10.56 -9.17 -8.09
N LEU A 142 -10.65 -7.98 -8.70
CA LEU A 142 -11.40 -7.78 -9.95
C LEU A 142 -10.86 -8.66 -11.07
N ILE A 143 -9.56 -8.61 -11.34
CA ILE A 143 -8.92 -9.40 -12.40
C ILE A 143 -8.89 -10.91 -12.12
N SER A 144 -9.14 -11.32 -10.86
CA SER A 144 -9.15 -12.72 -10.46
C SER A 144 -10.53 -13.37 -10.60
N PHE A 145 -11.60 -12.64 -10.28
CA PHE A 145 -12.92 -13.24 -10.04
C PHE A 145 -14.07 -12.64 -10.84
N ILE A 146 -13.93 -11.44 -11.38
CA ILE A 146 -15.04 -10.76 -12.05
C ILE A 146 -14.89 -10.95 -13.57
N PRO A 147 -15.78 -11.69 -14.26
CA PRO A 147 -15.61 -12.05 -15.68
C PRO A 147 -15.32 -10.86 -16.62
N GLY A 148 -15.87 -9.69 -16.33
CA GLY A 148 -15.62 -8.46 -17.10
C GLY A 148 -14.20 -7.87 -16.96
N TYR A 149 -13.38 -8.41 -16.05
CA TYR A 149 -12.03 -7.95 -15.74
C TYR A 149 -10.95 -9.05 -15.85
N ILE A 150 -11.32 -10.33 -15.96
CA ILE A 150 -10.38 -11.43 -16.11
C ILE A 150 -9.63 -11.29 -17.43
N ILE A 151 -8.31 -11.45 -17.39
CA ILE A 151 -7.40 -11.37 -18.54
C ILE A 151 -7.10 -12.80 -18.99
N GLU A 152 -7.54 -13.14 -20.20
CA GLU A 152 -7.42 -14.47 -20.81
C GLU A 152 -6.33 -14.50 -21.90
N GLY A 153 -5.96 -13.32 -22.42
CA GLY A 153 -5.06 -13.17 -23.54
C GLY A 153 -4.83 -11.71 -23.93
N PRO A 154 -3.99 -11.44 -24.94
CA PRO A 154 -3.68 -10.08 -25.39
C PRO A 154 -4.93 -9.26 -25.79
N GLU A 155 -5.93 -9.90 -26.39
CA GLU A 155 -7.20 -9.27 -26.80
C GLU A 155 -8.05 -8.77 -25.63
N THR A 156 -7.81 -9.29 -24.43
CA THR A 156 -8.49 -8.88 -23.19
C THR A 156 -7.61 -8.01 -22.29
N PHE A 157 -6.41 -7.62 -22.72
CA PHE A 157 -5.46 -6.89 -21.88
C PHE A 157 -5.97 -5.52 -21.42
N TYR A 158 -6.83 -4.85 -22.20
CA TYR A 158 -7.51 -3.59 -21.81
C TYR A 158 -8.30 -3.72 -20.50
N ARG A 159 -8.68 -4.94 -20.09
CA ARG A 159 -9.37 -5.21 -18.83
C ARG A 159 -8.48 -4.94 -17.61
N PHE A 160 -7.16 -5.01 -17.76
CA PHE A 160 -6.19 -4.66 -16.73
C PHE A 160 -6.32 -3.18 -16.34
N GLU A 161 -6.19 -2.28 -17.31
CA GLU A 161 -6.35 -0.84 -17.09
C GLU A 161 -7.75 -0.53 -16.53
N ARG A 162 -8.78 -1.13 -17.13
CA ARG A 162 -10.16 -0.98 -16.66
C ARG A 162 -10.32 -1.39 -15.20
N ALA A 163 -9.70 -2.49 -14.77
CA ALA A 163 -9.73 -2.92 -13.37
C ALA A 163 -9.04 -1.90 -12.46
N GLY A 164 -7.91 -1.34 -12.89
CA GLY A 164 -7.18 -0.30 -12.14
C GLY A 164 -8.01 0.97 -11.94
N ILE A 165 -8.65 1.44 -13.01
CA ILE A 165 -9.55 2.59 -12.97
C ILE A 165 -10.76 2.33 -12.06
N THR A 166 -11.40 1.17 -12.20
CA THR A 166 -12.55 0.79 -11.35
C THR A 166 -12.16 0.71 -9.88
N ALA A 167 -11.05 0.04 -9.55
CA ALA A 167 -10.57 -0.07 -8.17
C ALA A 167 -10.25 1.31 -7.57
N THR A 168 -9.67 2.21 -8.38
CA THR A 168 -9.40 3.61 -8.00
C THR A 168 -10.70 4.35 -7.67
N TYR A 169 -11.69 4.32 -8.56
CA TYR A 169 -12.95 5.02 -8.32
C TYR A 169 -13.72 4.49 -7.11
N ILE A 170 -13.74 3.17 -6.90
CA ILE A 170 -14.38 2.59 -5.70
C ILE A 170 -13.64 3.04 -4.44
N SER A 171 -12.30 3.06 -4.46
CA SER A 171 -11.49 3.50 -3.32
C SER A 171 -11.66 4.99 -3.02
N VAL A 172 -11.71 5.83 -4.06
CA VAL A 172 -11.98 7.27 -3.93
C VAL A 172 -13.39 7.51 -3.39
N ALA A 173 -14.41 6.82 -3.91
CA ALA A 173 -15.78 6.94 -3.41
C ALA A 173 -15.85 6.58 -1.91
N LEU A 174 -15.20 5.48 -1.50
CA LEU A 174 -15.13 5.09 -0.09
C LEU A 174 -14.38 6.13 0.76
N GLY A 175 -13.25 6.63 0.28
CA GLY A 175 -12.47 7.67 0.97
C GLY A 175 -13.25 8.98 1.12
N LEU A 176 -13.99 9.40 0.10
CA LEU A 176 -14.87 10.57 0.15
C LEU A 176 -16.02 10.37 1.13
N ILE A 177 -16.66 9.19 1.17
CA ILE A 177 -17.69 8.86 2.17
C ILE A 177 -17.10 8.98 3.58
N LEU A 178 -15.93 8.39 3.84
CA LEU A 178 -15.27 8.47 5.15
C LEU A 178 -14.87 9.90 5.53
N PHE A 179 -14.41 10.70 4.55
CA PHE A 179 -14.16 12.11 4.73
C PHE A 179 -15.45 12.85 5.12
N LEU A 180 -16.55 12.67 4.39
CA LEU A 180 -17.82 13.37 4.63
C LEU A 180 -18.44 13.00 5.98
N ILE A 181 -18.39 11.73 6.38
CA ILE A 181 -18.83 11.28 7.72
C ILE A 181 -18.04 12.01 8.82
N GLN A 182 -16.75 12.28 8.58
CA GLN A 182 -15.85 12.88 9.56
C GLN A 182 -15.28 14.23 9.11
N TRP A 183 -16.07 15.08 8.46
CA TRP A 183 -15.61 16.24 7.68
C TRP A 183 -14.64 17.20 8.41
N ARG A 184 -14.71 17.30 9.74
CA ARG A 184 -13.82 18.16 10.55
C ARG A 184 -12.41 17.62 10.72
N SER A 185 -12.22 16.31 10.69
CA SER A 185 -10.95 15.64 10.98
C SER A 185 -10.57 14.58 9.94
N GLY A 186 -11.46 14.30 8.98
CA GLY A 186 -11.35 13.23 7.99
C GLY A 186 -10.46 13.58 6.79
N TRP A 187 -9.79 14.74 6.78
CA TRP A 187 -8.95 15.13 5.67
C TRP A 187 -7.83 14.13 5.30
N PRO A 188 -7.31 13.25 6.20
CA PRO A 188 -6.39 12.20 5.78
C PRO A 188 -7.01 11.22 4.75
N TRP A 189 -8.33 10.99 4.81
CA TRP A 189 -9.04 10.20 3.79
C TRP A 189 -9.07 10.93 2.44
N LEU A 190 -9.28 12.25 2.47
CA LEU A 190 -9.24 13.11 1.28
C LEU A 190 -7.83 13.15 0.67
N LEU A 191 -6.79 13.18 1.51
CA LEU A 191 -5.40 13.10 1.05
C LEU A 191 -5.17 11.82 0.24
N VAL A 192 -5.63 10.66 0.71
CA VAL A 192 -5.51 9.40 -0.04
C VAL A 192 -6.30 9.44 -1.36
N CYS A 193 -7.48 10.05 -1.38
CA CYS A 193 -8.23 10.23 -2.63
C CYS A 193 -7.43 11.05 -3.66
N ILE A 194 -6.76 12.12 -3.21
CA ILE A 194 -5.91 12.94 -4.07
C ILE A 194 -4.70 12.15 -4.57
N LEU A 195 -4.06 11.37 -3.69
CA LEU A 195 -2.89 10.54 -4.03
C LEU A 195 -3.21 9.52 -5.13
N PHE A 196 -4.39 8.87 -5.09
CA PHE A 196 -4.83 8.00 -6.18
C PHE A 196 -4.82 8.70 -7.55
N PHE A 197 -5.36 9.92 -7.63
CA PHE A 197 -5.38 10.69 -8.87
C PHE A 197 -3.98 11.19 -9.28
N ILE A 198 -3.15 11.59 -8.32
CA ILE A 198 -1.75 11.96 -8.59
C ILE A 198 -1.00 10.79 -9.20
N ASN A 199 -1.15 9.58 -8.66
CA ASN A 199 -0.49 8.38 -9.20
C ASN A 199 -0.96 8.05 -10.60
N GLY A 200 -2.28 8.11 -10.86
CA GLY A 200 -2.82 7.92 -12.19
C GLY A 200 -2.33 8.97 -13.19
N PHE A 201 -2.25 10.24 -12.77
CA PHE A 201 -1.76 11.33 -13.60
C PHE A 201 -0.27 11.17 -13.93
N ILE A 202 0.57 10.88 -12.93
CA ILE A 202 2.00 10.60 -13.14
C ILE A 202 2.18 9.40 -14.06
N GLY A 203 1.40 8.33 -13.86
CA GLY A 203 1.44 7.15 -14.72
C GLY A 203 1.15 7.47 -16.17
N ARG A 204 0.09 8.24 -16.40
CA ARG A 204 -0.26 8.72 -17.74
C ARG A 204 0.83 9.57 -18.37
N LEU A 205 1.45 10.51 -17.62
CA LEU A 205 2.55 11.32 -18.15
C LEU A 205 3.76 10.49 -18.57
N ILE A 206 4.10 9.45 -17.79
CA ILE A 206 5.23 8.56 -18.07
C ILE A 206 4.93 7.67 -19.29
N GLU A 207 3.70 7.20 -19.41
CA GLU A 207 3.22 6.45 -20.57
C GLU A 207 3.21 7.30 -21.85
N GLU A 208 2.63 8.50 -21.81
CA GLU A 208 2.60 9.43 -22.96
C GLU A 208 4.02 9.84 -23.42
N ALA A 209 4.99 9.89 -22.49
CA ALA A 209 6.39 10.15 -22.78
C ALA A 209 7.16 8.89 -23.27
N ASN A 210 6.52 7.73 -23.37
CA ASN A 210 7.13 6.42 -23.66
C ASN A 210 8.32 6.09 -22.73
N GLN A 211 8.24 6.51 -21.46
CA GLN A 211 9.33 6.36 -20.49
C GLN A 211 9.17 5.15 -19.55
N MET A 212 8.12 4.34 -19.70
CA MET A 212 7.84 3.25 -18.77
C MET A 212 8.96 2.18 -18.72
N VAL A 213 9.54 1.84 -19.87
CA VAL A 213 10.66 0.90 -19.95
C VAL A 213 11.90 1.48 -19.24
N TYR A 214 12.22 2.75 -19.47
CA TYR A 214 13.34 3.43 -18.82
C TYR A 214 13.17 3.53 -17.31
N LEU A 215 11.95 3.86 -16.84
CA LEU A 215 11.64 3.86 -15.41
C LEU A 215 11.82 2.45 -14.82
N THR A 216 11.30 1.43 -15.50
CA THR A 216 11.44 0.03 -15.08
C THR A 216 12.90 -0.38 -14.98
N GLN A 217 13.73 -0.02 -15.97
CA GLN A 217 15.17 -0.28 -15.96
C GLN A 217 15.88 0.47 -14.83
N PHE A 218 15.56 1.75 -14.63
CA PHE A 218 16.13 2.54 -13.56
C PHE A 218 15.84 1.93 -12.19
N ILE A 219 14.58 1.62 -11.90
CA ILE A 219 14.18 0.99 -10.64
C ILE A 219 14.76 -0.42 -10.51
N GLY A 220 14.70 -1.23 -11.58
CA GLY A 220 15.21 -2.59 -11.60
C GLY A 220 16.74 -2.68 -11.46
N SER A 221 17.46 -1.59 -11.74
CA SER A 221 18.91 -1.51 -11.52
C SER A 221 19.31 -1.29 -10.05
N ILE A 222 18.36 -0.92 -9.19
CA ILE A 222 18.61 -0.68 -7.78
C ILE A 222 18.84 -2.03 -7.08
N ASN A 223 19.84 -2.10 -6.21
CA ASN A 223 20.11 -3.30 -5.44
C ASN A 223 18.96 -3.60 -4.45
N GLU A 224 18.39 -4.79 -4.55
CA GLU A 224 17.25 -5.24 -3.73
C GLU A 224 17.55 -5.24 -2.22
N LEU A 225 18.69 -5.81 -1.81
CA LEU A 225 19.09 -5.88 -0.40
C LEU A 225 19.35 -4.49 0.17
N ALA A 226 20.04 -3.63 -0.58
CA ALA A 226 20.27 -2.24 -0.21
C ALA A 226 18.95 -1.49 -0.08
N THR A 227 18.00 -1.69 -1.02
CA THR A 227 16.66 -1.10 -0.96
C THR A 227 15.97 -1.46 0.36
N PHE A 228 15.98 -2.74 0.73
CA PHE A 228 15.38 -3.21 1.98
C PHE A 228 16.05 -2.58 3.20
N LEU A 229 17.39 -2.69 3.31
CA LEU A 229 18.13 -2.23 4.49
C LEU A 229 18.09 -0.72 4.66
N ILE A 230 18.30 0.05 3.59
CA ILE A 230 18.28 1.52 3.63
C ILE A 230 16.88 1.99 3.99
N THR A 231 15.84 1.44 3.36
CA THR A 231 14.45 1.81 3.67
C THR A 231 14.11 1.50 5.12
N LEU A 232 14.49 0.32 5.61
CA LEU A 232 14.25 -0.09 6.99
C LEU A 232 14.90 0.88 7.99
N VAL A 233 16.19 1.17 7.80
CA VAL A 233 16.95 2.09 8.67
C VAL A 233 16.41 3.50 8.57
N MET A 234 16.15 4.01 7.38
CA MET A 234 15.60 5.34 7.17
C MET A 234 14.25 5.51 7.87
N MET A 235 13.34 4.54 7.71
CA MET A 235 12.03 4.58 8.37
C MET A 235 12.15 4.49 9.89
N LEU A 236 13.04 3.65 10.42
CA LEU A 236 13.31 3.58 11.85
C LEU A 236 13.80 4.92 12.39
N VAL A 237 14.80 5.53 11.76
CA VAL A 237 15.38 6.81 12.16
C VAL A 237 14.33 7.92 12.13
N VAL A 238 13.55 8.00 11.05
CA VAL A 238 12.50 9.00 10.88
C VAL A 238 11.43 8.87 11.97
N LEU A 239 10.97 7.64 12.26
CA LEU A 239 9.97 7.41 13.30
C LEU A 239 10.52 7.70 14.70
N ILE A 240 11.76 7.31 15.01
CA ILE A 240 12.41 7.63 16.29
C ILE A 240 12.56 9.15 16.45
N PHE A 241 12.99 9.85 15.41
CA PHE A 241 13.16 11.30 15.44
C PHE A 241 11.82 12.04 15.64
N SER A 242 10.74 11.52 15.05
CA SER A 242 9.38 12.04 15.25
C SER A 242 8.92 11.98 16.71
N LEU A 243 9.49 11.07 17.52
CA LEU A 243 9.24 10.99 18.95
C LEU A 243 10.01 12.05 19.74
N TRP A 244 11.23 12.39 19.32
CA TRP A 244 12.18 13.22 20.07
C TRP A 244 11.84 14.70 20.03
N LYS A 245 11.41 15.22 18.87
CA LYS A 245 11.23 16.65 18.57
C LYS A 245 10.14 17.39 19.39
N ARG A 246 9.59 16.79 20.45
CA ARG A 246 8.55 17.37 21.32
C ARG A 246 8.77 17.13 22.82
N LYS A 247 9.98 16.73 23.24
CA LYS A 247 10.40 16.75 24.66
C LYS A 247 11.06 18.08 25.08
N VAL A 248 11.15 19.03 24.16
CA VAL A 248 11.61 20.42 24.35
C VAL A 248 10.44 21.32 23.99
#